data_AF-A0A7U5K896-F1
#
_entry.id   AF-A0A7U5K896-F1
#
_cell.length_a   1.000
_cell.length_b   1.000
_cell.length_c   1.000
_cell.angle_alpha   90.00
_cell.angle_beta   90.00
_cell.angle_gamma   90.00
#
_symmetry.space_group_name_H-M   'P 1'
#
loop_
_entity.id
_entity.type
_entity.pdbx_description
1 polymer ?
#
loop_
_entity_poly.entity_id
_entity_poly.type
_entity_poly.pdbx_seq_one_letter_code
_entity_poly.pdbx_strand_id
1 'polypeptide(L)'
;MVMTDLCSDVHIEPLPGTSKVGDTYVLLEHTGAWSHDILDGNTFTAEVSSRLKALGVGLYLIRKPGRAGHVDKPLKTVYLVFGSAGIAETLTVENAEDICSLDLSGPGKNGATRVVDPILLICTHAKRDACCAIKGRPIAASLCRAFPEAPIWECSHTKGHRFAPSMVLMPWGYAWGRLNEVASQELYRTARRGELFLPGCRGRGLWAPEGQVAEIAVAEHVANNGEKPQLGQFVWERIDDSSLITEASGDRSWVVTMHEAEVEGVVASCGNPPTTGKAWFVDSVVRRQP
;
A
#
# COMPACT_ATOMS: atom_id res chain seq x y z
N MET A 1 -19.37 1.53 -28.01
CA MET A 1 -18.20 1.54 -27.12
C MET A 1 -18.35 0.32 -26.22
N VAL A 2 -17.59 -0.76 -26.48
CA VAL A 2 -17.65 -1.94 -25.61
C VAL A 2 -17.24 -1.46 -24.23
N MET A 3 -18.13 -1.54 -23.23
CA MET A 3 -17.72 -1.33 -21.85
C MET A 3 -16.68 -2.40 -21.58
N THR A 4 -15.41 -2.01 -21.47
CA THR A 4 -14.38 -2.91 -20.96
C THR A 4 -14.72 -3.17 -19.52
N ASP A 5 -15.16 -4.39 -19.21
CA ASP A 5 -15.47 -4.81 -17.85
C ASP A 5 -14.24 -4.57 -16.97
N LEU A 6 -14.39 -3.64 -16.02
CA LEU A 6 -13.32 -3.33 -15.10
C LEU A 6 -13.24 -4.45 -14.07
N CYS A 7 -12.05 -5.05 -13.89
CA CYS A 7 -11.84 -6.04 -12.84
C CYS A 7 -12.23 -5.54 -11.45
N SER A 8 -12.12 -4.22 -11.25
CA SER A 8 -12.49 -3.54 -10.01
C SER A 8 -13.98 -3.38 -9.76
N ASP A 9 -14.84 -3.78 -10.70
CA ASP A 9 -16.31 -3.76 -10.52
C ASP A 9 -16.82 -5.13 -10.04
N VAL A 10 -15.95 -6.14 -9.99
CA VAL A 10 -16.26 -7.49 -9.52
C VAL A 10 -15.85 -7.61 -8.04
N HIS A 11 -16.83 -7.60 -7.15
CA HIS A 11 -16.62 -7.53 -5.70
C HIS A 11 -16.90 -8.86 -4.98
N ILE A 12 -16.25 -9.93 -5.41
CA ILE A 12 -16.50 -11.28 -4.86
C ILE A 12 -15.48 -11.72 -3.81
N GLU A 13 -14.25 -11.20 -3.87
CA GLU A 13 -13.17 -11.62 -2.97
C GLU A 13 -13.04 -10.62 -1.80
N PRO A 14 -12.67 -11.10 -0.61
CA PRO A 14 -12.42 -10.25 0.55
C PRO A 14 -11.19 -9.36 0.32
N LEU A 15 -11.15 -8.22 1.00
CA LEU A 15 -10.02 -7.29 0.95
C LEU A 15 -8.84 -7.71 1.86
N PRO A 16 -9.06 -8.17 3.11
CA PRO A 16 -7.96 -8.58 3.99
C PRO A 16 -7.07 -9.66 3.36
N GLY A 17 -5.75 -9.55 3.55
CA GLY A 17 -4.78 -10.53 3.07
C GLY A 17 -4.27 -10.27 1.65
N THR A 18 -4.65 -9.15 1.04
CA THR A 18 -4.39 -8.89 -0.39
C THR A 18 -3.33 -7.82 -0.64
N SER A 19 -2.72 -7.26 0.40
CA SER A 19 -1.63 -6.29 0.28
C SER A 19 -0.38 -6.93 -0.32
N LYS A 20 0.45 -6.12 -1.00
CA LYS A 20 1.76 -6.58 -1.47
C LYS A 20 2.69 -6.72 -0.28
N VAL A 21 3.39 -7.85 -0.18
CA VAL A 21 4.39 -8.06 0.85
C VAL A 21 5.64 -7.21 0.54
N GLY A 22 6.17 -6.52 1.55
CA GLY A 22 7.37 -5.71 1.48
C GLY A 22 7.60 -4.89 2.74
N ASP A 23 8.86 -4.61 3.04
CA ASP A 23 9.28 -3.83 4.21
C ASP A 23 9.95 -2.50 3.80
N THR A 24 10.98 -2.59 2.97
CA THR A 24 11.70 -1.41 2.48
C THR A 24 11.14 -0.95 1.14
N TYR A 25 10.89 0.36 1.01
CA TYR A 25 10.41 0.98 -0.22
C TYR A 25 11.19 2.23 -0.58
N VAL A 26 11.31 2.46 -1.88
CA VAL A 26 11.75 3.72 -2.47
C VAL A 26 10.60 4.32 -3.26
N LEU A 27 10.24 5.57 -2.94
CA LEU A 27 9.26 6.35 -3.70
C LEU A 27 10.00 7.42 -4.48
N LEU A 28 10.05 7.31 -5.81
CA LEU A 28 10.80 8.23 -6.68
C LEU A 28 9.84 9.12 -7.46
N GLU A 29 9.99 10.45 -7.33
CA GLU A 29 9.29 11.39 -8.19
C GLU A 29 9.70 11.20 -9.66
N HIS A 30 8.74 10.83 -10.50
CA HIS A 30 8.91 10.65 -11.94
C HIS A 30 7.70 11.22 -12.69
N THR A 31 7.93 12.32 -13.38
CA THR A 31 6.91 13.13 -14.08
C THR A 31 6.54 12.59 -15.45
N GLY A 32 7.40 11.72 -16.01
CA GLY A 32 7.26 11.09 -17.32
C GLY A 32 6.18 10.01 -17.40
N ALA A 33 6.11 9.38 -18.57
CA ALA A 33 5.17 8.31 -18.84
C ALA A 33 5.64 7.00 -18.20
N TRP A 34 4.72 6.29 -17.55
CA TRP A 34 4.98 4.94 -17.04
C TRP A 34 4.60 3.91 -18.11
N SER A 35 5.48 2.96 -18.37
CA SER A 35 5.24 1.75 -19.17
C SER A 35 4.45 0.71 -18.36
N HIS A 36 3.96 -0.36 -18.99
CA HIS A 36 3.09 -1.34 -18.34
C HIS A 36 3.70 -1.91 -17.04
N ASP A 37 5.00 -2.17 -17.05
CA ASP A 37 5.82 -2.41 -15.86
C ASP A 37 6.94 -1.35 -15.84
N ILE A 38 7.05 -0.61 -14.73
CA ILE A 38 7.97 0.54 -14.63
C ILE A 38 9.45 0.17 -14.79
N LEU A 39 9.83 -1.11 -14.69
CA LEU A 39 11.20 -1.59 -14.88
C LEU A 39 11.31 -2.55 -16.08
N ASP A 40 10.46 -2.41 -17.09
CA ASP A 40 10.49 -3.19 -18.35
C ASP A 40 11.48 -2.65 -19.41
N GLY A 41 12.21 -1.58 -19.12
CA GLY A 41 13.11 -0.93 -20.09
C GLY A 41 12.45 0.16 -20.95
N ASN A 42 11.17 0.48 -20.73
CA ASN A 42 10.46 1.53 -21.47
C ASN A 42 10.14 2.79 -20.64
N THR A 43 10.08 2.69 -19.30
CA THR A 43 10.02 3.89 -18.42
C THR A 43 11.42 4.45 -18.16
N PHE A 44 12.35 3.54 -17.88
CA PHE A 44 13.78 3.81 -17.80
C PHE A 44 14.49 2.95 -18.83
N THR A 45 15.74 3.26 -19.16
CA THR A 45 16.54 2.36 -20.02
C THR A 45 16.66 0.96 -19.39
N ALA A 46 16.98 -0.04 -20.21
CA ALA A 46 17.16 -1.42 -19.73
C ALA A 46 18.24 -1.53 -18.64
N GLU A 47 19.33 -0.77 -18.77
CA GLU A 47 20.42 -0.73 -17.80
C GLU A 47 19.96 -0.18 -16.45
N VAL A 48 19.31 0.99 -16.45
CA VAL A 48 18.79 1.63 -15.23
C VAL A 48 17.73 0.74 -14.57
N SER A 49 16.84 0.16 -15.39
CA SER A 49 15.83 -0.79 -14.91
C SER A 49 16.46 -1.98 -14.19
N SER A 50 17.55 -2.54 -14.73
CA SER A 50 18.27 -3.65 -14.11
C SER A 50 18.91 -3.23 -12.78
N ARG A 51 19.54 -2.06 -12.72
CA ARG A 51 20.16 -1.53 -11.51
C ARG A 51 19.14 -1.26 -10.39
N LEU A 52 17.98 -0.70 -10.73
CA LEU A 52 16.90 -0.48 -9.78
C LEU A 52 16.28 -1.79 -9.28
N LYS A 53 16.13 -2.81 -10.14
CA LYS A 53 15.69 -4.16 -9.71
C LYS A 53 16.66 -4.78 -8.71
N ALA A 54 17.96 -4.60 -8.91
CA ALA A 54 19.01 -5.17 -8.06
C ALA A 54 18.99 -4.63 -6.62
N LEU A 55 18.29 -3.51 -6.35
CA LEU A 55 18.10 -3.00 -4.99
C LEU A 55 17.25 -3.92 -4.12
N GLY A 56 16.40 -4.77 -4.71
CA GLY A 56 15.59 -5.73 -3.95
C GLY A 56 14.51 -5.13 -3.07
N VAL A 57 14.18 -3.84 -3.25
CA VAL A 57 13.17 -3.10 -2.46
C VAL A 57 11.92 -2.79 -3.29
N GLY A 58 10.83 -2.44 -2.62
CA GLY A 58 9.62 -1.98 -3.30
C GLY A 58 9.83 -0.60 -3.95
N LEU A 59 9.83 -0.51 -5.27
CA LEU A 59 9.89 0.77 -5.98
C LEU A 59 8.51 1.24 -6.41
N TYR A 60 8.17 2.49 -6.06
CA TYR A 60 7.03 3.19 -6.62
C TYR A 60 7.46 4.50 -7.27
N LEU A 61 7.00 4.73 -8.50
CA LEU A 61 7.10 6.05 -9.11
C LEU A 61 5.94 6.90 -8.60
N ILE A 62 6.23 8.14 -8.23
CA ILE A 62 5.24 9.08 -7.69
C ILE A 62 5.21 10.37 -8.52
N ARG A 63 4.05 11.03 -8.54
CA ARG A 63 3.92 12.40 -9.06
C ARG A 63 2.74 13.11 -8.41
N LYS A 64 2.79 14.45 -8.37
CA LYS A 64 1.65 15.23 -7.87
C LYS A 64 0.44 15.04 -8.79
N PRO A 65 -0.80 14.97 -8.26
CA PRO A 65 -1.98 14.87 -9.11
C PRO A 65 -2.12 16.07 -10.07
N GLY A 66 -2.62 15.80 -11.28
CA GLY A 66 -2.88 16.83 -12.28
C GLY A 66 -1.62 17.43 -12.92
N ARG A 67 -1.73 18.67 -13.43
CA ARG A 67 -0.67 19.30 -14.24
C ARG A 67 0.66 19.45 -13.50
N ALA A 68 0.62 19.68 -12.18
CA ALA A 68 1.82 19.87 -11.38
C ALA A 68 2.75 18.65 -11.40
N GLY A 69 2.22 17.43 -11.51
CA GLY A 69 3.02 16.21 -11.58
C GLY A 69 3.65 15.91 -12.94
N HIS A 70 3.42 16.77 -13.94
CA HIS A 70 4.02 16.65 -15.27
C HIS A 70 5.03 17.76 -15.56
N VAL A 71 5.26 18.66 -14.60
CA VAL A 71 6.29 19.68 -14.70
C VAL A 71 7.61 19.05 -14.32
N ASP A 72 8.54 18.96 -15.28
CA ASP A 72 9.85 18.41 -15.01
C ASP A 72 10.68 19.34 -14.11
N LYS A 73 11.41 18.75 -13.17
CA LYS A 73 12.22 19.46 -12.16
C LYS A 73 13.65 18.95 -12.19
N PRO A 74 14.68 19.79 -12.01
CA PRO A 74 16.07 19.32 -11.94
C PRO A 74 16.30 18.31 -10.82
N LEU A 75 15.68 18.54 -9.66
CA LEU A 75 15.73 17.64 -8.51
C LEU A 75 14.41 16.90 -8.36
N LYS A 76 14.50 15.59 -8.13
CA LYS A 76 13.37 14.68 -7.89
C LYS A 76 13.28 14.39 -6.39
N THR A 77 12.10 14.50 -5.81
CA THR A 77 11.88 14.03 -4.44
C THR A 77 11.97 12.51 -4.39
N VAL A 78 12.71 12.01 -3.40
CA VAL A 78 12.76 10.58 -3.05
C VAL A 78 12.30 10.41 -1.61
N TYR A 79 11.48 9.39 -1.37
CA TYR A 79 11.22 8.89 -0.03
C TYR A 79 11.86 7.51 0.15
N LEU A 80 12.56 7.34 1.26
CA LEU A 80 13.05 6.05 1.74
C LEU A 80 12.14 5.62 2.89
N VAL A 81 11.56 4.42 2.77
CA VAL A 81 10.56 3.92 3.73
C VAL A 81 11.02 2.58 4.27
N PHE A 82 10.94 2.43 5.59
CA PHE A 82 11.29 1.24 6.35
C PHE A 82 10.07 0.86 7.21
N GLY A 83 9.26 -0.08 6.73
CA GLY A 83 7.92 -0.36 7.24
C GLY A 83 7.88 -1.01 8.62
N SER A 84 8.83 -1.88 8.91
CA SER A 84 9.07 -2.51 10.21
C SER A 84 9.44 -1.49 11.26
N ALA A 85 10.28 -0.52 10.90
CA ALA A 85 10.68 0.57 11.77
C ALA A 85 9.62 1.68 11.90
N GLY A 86 8.60 1.71 11.02
CA GLY A 86 7.64 2.82 10.97
C GLY A 86 8.32 4.15 10.62
N ILE A 87 9.38 4.11 9.81
CA ILE A 87 10.19 5.27 9.45
C ILE A 87 10.09 5.56 7.95
N ALA A 88 9.88 6.82 7.63
CA ALA A 88 10.04 7.40 6.31
C ALA A 88 10.97 8.63 6.40
N GLU A 89 11.83 8.75 5.41
CA GLU A 89 12.79 9.83 5.25
C GLU A 89 12.73 10.36 3.82
N THR A 90 13.12 11.61 3.61
CA THR A 90 13.10 12.24 2.29
C THR A 90 14.40 12.95 1.97
N LEU A 91 14.80 12.85 0.71
CA LEU A 91 15.93 13.55 0.13
C LEU A 91 15.60 13.90 -1.33
N THR A 92 16.52 14.56 -2.02
CA THR A 92 16.41 14.82 -3.46
C THR A 92 17.56 14.18 -4.22
N VAL A 93 17.27 13.73 -5.43
CA VAL A 93 18.26 13.21 -6.39
C VAL A 93 18.12 13.93 -7.72
N GLU A 94 19.14 13.88 -8.57
CA GLU A 94 19.05 14.44 -9.93
C GLU A 94 18.42 13.42 -10.88
N ASN A 95 18.83 12.16 -10.76
CA ASN A 95 18.41 11.07 -11.65
C ASN A 95 18.06 9.79 -10.88
N ALA A 96 17.40 8.84 -11.55
CA ALA A 96 16.97 7.60 -10.93
C ALA A 96 18.17 6.72 -10.48
N GLU A 97 19.28 6.82 -11.21
CA GLU A 97 20.53 6.10 -10.99
C GLU A 97 21.20 6.45 -9.66
N ASP A 98 20.97 7.66 -9.16
CA ASP A 98 21.51 8.13 -7.88
C ASP A 98 20.94 7.34 -6.69
N ILE A 99 19.76 6.73 -6.85
CA ILE A 99 19.17 5.87 -5.83
C ILE A 99 20.01 4.61 -5.62
N CYS A 100 20.73 4.17 -6.66
CA CYS A 100 21.50 2.94 -6.60
C CYS A 100 22.74 3.01 -5.70
N SER A 101 23.13 4.20 -5.25
CA SER A 101 24.23 4.40 -4.30
C SER A 101 23.75 4.60 -2.85
N LEU A 102 22.44 4.63 -2.61
CA LEU A 102 21.87 4.82 -1.28
C LEU A 102 22.00 3.55 -0.43
N ASP A 103 22.27 3.72 0.87
CA ASP A 103 22.26 2.64 1.85
C ASP A 103 20.82 2.42 2.33
N LEU A 104 20.20 1.34 1.83
CA LEU A 104 18.82 0.95 2.15
C LEU A 104 18.74 -0.09 3.28
N SER A 105 19.84 -0.32 4.02
CA SER A 105 19.87 -1.29 5.12
C SER A 105 19.09 -0.84 6.36
N GLY A 106 18.80 0.46 6.46
CA GLY A 106 17.99 1.01 7.55
C GLY A 106 17.90 2.54 7.51
N PRO A 107 17.11 3.12 8.42
CA PRO A 107 16.91 4.57 8.50
C PRO A 107 18.19 5.30 8.96
N GLY A 108 18.29 6.58 8.60
CA GLY A 108 19.34 7.50 9.06
C GLY A 108 20.69 7.36 8.37
N LYS A 109 20.78 6.55 7.30
CA LYS A 109 22.04 6.23 6.61
C LYS A 109 22.40 7.17 5.46
N ASN A 110 21.44 7.97 4.98
CA ASN A 110 21.57 8.74 3.73
C ASN A 110 21.54 10.26 3.92
N GLY A 111 21.69 10.77 5.16
CA GLY A 111 21.55 12.21 5.44
C GLY A 111 20.17 12.78 5.10
N ALA A 112 19.16 11.92 4.99
CA ALA A 112 17.80 12.28 4.62
C ALA A 112 17.03 12.90 5.81
N THR A 113 15.99 13.68 5.50
CA THR A 113 15.16 14.35 6.50
C THR A 113 13.98 13.46 6.91
N ARG A 114 13.70 13.34 8.21
CA ARG A 114 12.56 12.57 8.71
C ARG A 114 11.24 13.14 8.19
N VAL A 115 10.36 12.27 7.70
CA VAL A 115 8.97 12.64 7.34
C VAL A 115 8.05 12.28 8.49
N VAL A 116 7.28 13.26 8.97
CA VAL A 116 6.38 13.13 10.12
C VAL A 116 4.96 12.79 9.68
N ASP A 117 4.47 13.42 8.61
CA ASP A 117 3.14 13.13 8.09
C ASP A 117 3.09 11.80 7.33
N PRO A 118 2.00 11.02 7.43
CA PRO A 118 1.81 9.82 6.63
C PRO A 118 1.81 10.15 5.13
N ILE A 119 2.54 9.36 4.35
CA ILE A 119 2.62 9.50 2.88
C ILE A 119 1.57 8.57 2.27
N LEU A 120 0.59 9.13 1.56
CA LEU A 120 -0.49 8.36 0.94
C LEU A 120 -0.26 8.26 -0.57
N LEU A 121 -0.17 7.03 -1.04
CA LEU A 121 0.01 6.68 -2.45
C LEU A 121 -1.32 6.21 -3.02
N ILE A 122 -1.74 6.78 -4.15
CA ILE A 122 -2.95 6.38 -4.88
C ILE A 122 -2.52 5.87 -6.25
N CYS A 123 -2.79 4.59 -6.54
CA CYS A 123 -2.39 4.00 -7.81
C CYS A 123 -3.21 4.59 -8.96
N THR A 124 -2.54 5.22 -9.92
CA THR A 124 -3.18 5.79 -11.15
C THR A 124 -2.61 5.19 -12.44
N HIS A 125 -2.00 4.01 -12.33
CA HIS A 125 -1.21 3.40 -13.40
C HIS A 125 -2.04 2.81 -14.54
N ALA A 126 -2.51 3.67 -15.46
CA ALA A 126 -3.41 3.31 -16.56
C ALA A 126 -2.90 2.19 -17.47
N LYS A 127 -1.59 2.17 -17.77
CA LYS A 127 -1.01 1.14 -18.66
C LYS A 127 -0.96 -0.23 -18.02
N ARG A 128 -0.90 -0.31 -16.69
CA ARG A 128 -0.99 -1.58 -15.98
C ARG A 128 -2.42 -2.09 -15.97
N ASP A 129 -3.34 -1.23 -15.54
CA ASP A 129 -4.77 -1.53 -15.60
C ASP A 129 -5.60 -0.22 -15.59
N ALA A 130 -6.63 -0.16 -16.43
CA ALA A 130 -7.46 1.02 -16.65
C ALA A 130 -8.23 1.45 -15.39
N CYS A 131 -8.70 0.49 -14.59
CA CYS A 131 -9.47 0.75 -13.38
C CYS A 131 -8.72 1.64 -12.36
N CYS A 132 -7.40 1.48 -12.24
CA CYS A 132 -6.56 2.32 -11.39
C CYS A 132 -6.60 3.78 -11.80
N ALA A 133 -6.50 4.07 -13.10
CA ALA A 133 -6.54 5.44 -13.57
C ALA A 133 -7.94 6.04 -13.48
N ILE A 134 -8.98 5.26 -13.84
CA ILE A 134 -10.38 5.68 -13.83
C ILE A 134 -10.83 6.01 -12.39
N LYS A 135 -10.58 5.11 -11.44
CA LYS A 135 -11.04 5.26 -10.06
C LYS A 135 -10.04 6.01 -9.16
N GLY A 136 -8.73 5.89 -9.42
CA GLY A 136 -7.69 6.47 -8.57
C GLY A 136 -7.46 7.97 -8.77
N ARG A 137 -7.47 8.48 -10.01
CA ARG A 137 -7.21 9.91 -10.28
C ARG A 137 -8.22 10.86 -9.60
N PRO A 138 -9.55 10.60 -9.63
CA PRO A 138 -10.50 11.43 -8.91
C PRO A 138 -10.24 11.48 -7.40
N ILE A 139 -9.90 10.34 -6.80
CA ILE A 139 -9.56 10.22 -5.38
C ILE A 139 -8.30 11.02 -5.04
N ALA A 140 -7.22 10.86 -5.82
CA ALA A 140 -5.99 11.60 -5.61
C ALA A 140 -6.21 13.12 -5.70
N ALA A 141 -6.99 13.57 -6.69
CA ALA A 141 -7.34 14.98 -6.85
C ALA A 141 -8.21 15.50 -5.68
N SER A 142 -9.18 14.72 -5.21
CA SER A 142 -10.02 15.07 -4.06
C SER A 142 -9.20 15.20 -2.78
N LEU A 143 -8.31 14.25 -2.51
CA LEU A 143 -7.39 14.27 -1.37
C LEU A 143 -6.44 15.46 -1.40
N CYS A 144 -5.79 15.76 -2.53
CA CYS A 144 -4.89 16.92 -2.61
C CYS A 144 -5.63 18.26 -2.47
N ARG A 145 -6.91 18.36 -2.86
CA ARG A 145 -7.71 19.57 -2.56
C ARG A 145 -8.01 19.70 -1.06
N ALA A 146 -8.34 18.58 -0.39
CA ALA A 146 -8.63 18.56 1.03
C ALA A 146 -7.39 18.75 1.92
N PHE A 147 -6.22 18.31 1.43
CA PHE A 147 -4.95 18.35 2.15
C PHE A 147 -3.80 18.82 1.24
N PRO A 148 -3.71 20.14 0.91
CA PRO A 148 -2.78 20.65 -0.09
C PRO A 148 -1.29 20.40 0.21
N GLU A 149 -0.90 20.52 1.48
CA GLU A 149 0.49 20.37 1.93
C GLU A 149 0.87 18.92 2.25
N ALA A 150 -0.11 18.01 2.24
CA ALA A 150 0.13 16.63 2.61
C ALA A 150 0.97 15.88 1.55
N PRO A 151 1.81 14.92 1.96
CA PRO A 151 2.54 14.05 1.04
C PRO A 151 1.61 12.99 0.42
N ILE A 152 0.67 13.46 -0.40
CA ILE A 152 -0.28 12.66 -1.16
C ILE A 152 0.16 12.64 -2.62
N TRP A 153 0.23 11.45 -3.19
CA TRP A 153 0.83 11.23 -4.50
C TRP A 153 -0.01 10.29 -5.36
N GLU A 154 -0.10 10.59 -6.65
CA GLU A 154 -0.34 9.53 -7.63
C GLU A 154 0.88 8.62 -7.67
N CYS A 155 0.67 7.32 -7.85
CA CYS A 155 1.77 6.37 -7.96
C CYS A 155 1.59 5.30 -9.04
N SER A 156 2.71 4.68 -9.40
CA SER A 156 2.76 3.46 -10.20
C SER A 156 2.09 2.29 -9.49
N HIS A 157 2.08 1.12 -10.15
CA HIS A 157 1.27 -0.01 -9.68
C HIS A 157 1.64 -0.52 -8.27
N THR A 158 0.67 -0.51 -7.36
CA THR A 158 0.84 -0.95 -5.95
C THR A 158 0.40 -2.39 -5.66
N LYS A 159 0.02 -3.18 -6.69
CA LYS A 159 -0.81 -4.40 -6.56
C LYS A 159 -2.25 -4.10 -6.13
N GLY A 160 -3.21 -4.88 -6.63
CA GLY A 160 -4.62 -4.79 -6.22
C GLY A 160 -5.47 -3.85 -7.07
N HIS A 161 -5.20 -3.74 -8.37
CA HIS A 161 -6.03 -2.93 -9.28
C HIS A 161 -7.49 -3.44 -9.34
N ARG A 162 -7.74 -4.74 -9.12
CA ARG A 162 -9.10 -5.31 -8.94
C ARG A 162 -9.81 -4.86 -7.65
N PHE A 163 -9.11 -4.12 -6.79
CA PHE A 163 -9.67 -3.42 -5.64
C PHE A 163 -9.68 -1.90 -5.84
N ALA A 164 -9.54 -1.41 -7.08
CA ALA A 164 -9.41 0.01 -7.35
C ALA A 164 -10.59 0.82 -6.76
N PRO A 165 -10.33 2.01 -6.21
CA PRO A 165 -9.01 2.65 -6.11
C PRO A 165 -8.10 1.96 -5.08
N SER A 166 -6.88 1.61 -5.50
CA SER A 166 -5.88 0.98 -4.64
C SER A 166 -4.98 2.06 -4.06
N MET A 167 -4.80 2.03 -2.74
CA MET A 167 -4.02 3.01 -2.01
C MET A 167 -3.06 2.34 -1.04
N VAL A 168 -1.92 2.96 -0.75
CA VAL A 168 -0.95 2.49 0.25
C VAL A 168 -0.52 3.67 1.13
N LEU A 169 -0.53 3.47 2.45
CA LEU A 169 -0.09 4.44 3.44
C LEU A 169 1.28 4.04 3.99
N MET A 170 2.24 4.94 3.85
CA MET A 170 3.59 4.81 4.39
C MET A 170 3.72 5.65 5.69
N PRO A 171 4.61 5.26 6.62
CA PRO A 171 5.65 4.24 6.47
C PRO A 171 5.20 2.79 6.64
N TRP A 172 4.10 2.52 7.33
CA TRP A 172 3.75 1.16 7.76
C TRP A 172 3.40 0.17 6.63
N GLY A 173 3.08 0.66 5.43
CA GLY A 173 2.76 -0.17 4.27
C GLY A 173 1.35 -0.78 4.32
N TYR A 174 0.40 -0.17 5.02
CA TYR A 174 -1.01 -0.58 4.96
C TYR A 174 -1.61 -0.22 3.61
N ALA A 175 -2.41 -1.13 3.04
CA ALA A 175 -3.12 -0.85 1.79
C ALA A 175 -4.64 -0.82 1.98
N TRP A 176 -5.30 -0.05 1.12
CA TRP A 176 -6.76 0.05 1.05
C TRP A 176 -7.26 -0.17 -0.39
N GLY A 177 -8.51 -0.59 -0.49
CA GLY A 177 -9.24 -0.76 -1.74
C GLY A 177 -10.68 -0.30 -1.62
N ARG A 178 -11.34 -0.07 -2.77
CA ARG A 178 -12.78 0.17 -2.90
C ARG A 178 -13.32 1.39 -2.12
N LEU A 179 -12.47 2.34 -1.76
CA LEU A 179 -12.91 3.56 -1.05
C LEU A 179 -13.43 4.63 -2.03
N ASN A 180 -14.45 5.36 -1.62
CA ASN A 180 -14.90 6.58 -2.30
C ASN A 180 -14.17 7.81 -1.75
N GLU A 181 -14.45 9.00 -2.31
CA GLU A 181 -13.78 10.24 -1.91
C GLU A 181 -13.90 10.56 -0.41
N VAL A 182 -15.10 10.39 0.17
CA VAL A 182 -15.36 10.68 1.58
C VAL A 182 -14.57 9.73 2.49
N ALA A 183 -14.63 8.43 2.21
CA ALA A 183 -13.91 7.42 2.96
C ALA A 183 -12.39 7.57 2.81
N SER A 184 -11.88 7.93 1.63
CA SER A 184 -10.46 8.21 1.41
C SER A 184 -9.98 9.41 2.20
N GLN A 185 -10.76 10.49 2.29
CA GLN A 185 -10.42 11.63 3.14
C GLN A 185 -10.43 11.25 4.62
N GLU A 186 -11.39 10.43 5.05
CA GLU A 186 -11.46 9.99 6.45
C GLU A 186 -10.33 9.03 6.82
N LEU A 187 -9.93 8.14 5.90
CA LEU A 187 -8.71 7.36 6.00
C LEU A 187 -7.52 8.27 6.32
N TYR A 188 -7.33 9.35 5.54
CA TYR A 188 -6.20 10.23 5.75
C TYR A 188 -6.27 11.02 7.07
N ARG A 189 -7.46 11.50 7.47
CA ARG A 189 -7.64 12.15 8.79
C ARG A 189 -7.33 11.20 9.94
N THR A 190 -7.80 9.95 9.84
CA THR A 190 -7.56 8.89 10.82
C THR A 190 -6.07 8.57 10.93
N ALA A 191 -5.40 8.42 9.79
CA ALA A 191 -3.95 8.20 9.74
C ALA A 191 -3.14 9.33 10.39
N ARG A 192 -3.53 10.60 10.19
CA ARG A 192 -2.86 11.75 10.84
C ARG A 192 -3.00 11.76 12.37
N ARG A 193 -3.98 11.04 12.92
CA ARG A 193 -4.12 10.83 14.37
C ARG A 193 -3.36 9.60 14.88
N GLY A 194 -2.66 8.88 14.00
CA GLY A 194 -2.01 7.61 14.32
C GLY A 194 -2.97 6.41 14.38
N GLU A 195 -4.26 6.62 14.12
CA GLU A 195 -5.31 5.60 14.19
C GLU A 195 -5.35 4.77 12.89
N LEU A 196 -5.70 3.48 13.00
CA LEU A 196 -5.92 2.57 11.87
C LEU A 196 -7.37 2.70 11.36
N PHE A 197 -7.52 3.07 10.09
CA PHE A 197 -8.82 3.07 9.42
C PHE A 197 -9.16 1.67 8.89
N LEU A 198 -10.14 1.00 9.51
CA LEU A 198 -10.52 -0.37 9.17
C LEU A 198 -11.28 -0.52 7.85
N PRO A 199 -12.26 0.35 7.49
CA PRO A 199 -13.06 0.14 6.29
C PRO A 199 -12.19 0.08 5.03
N GLY A 200 -12.34 -1.00 4.26
CA GLY A 200 -11.59 -1.22 3.02
C GLY A 200 -10.10 -1.56 3.20
N CYS A 201 -9.64 -1.79 4.44
CA CYS A 201 -8.26 -2.19 4.72
C CYS A 201 -7.97 -3.57 4.13
N ARG A 202 -6.84 -3.68 3.45
CA ARG A 202 -6.35 -4.93 2.84
C ARG A 202 -5.23 -5.58 3.65
N GLY A 203 -4.64 -4.83 4.58
CA GLY A 203 -3.64 -5.30 5.53
C GLY A 203 -2.30 -4.58 5.39
N ARG A 204 -1.41 -4.80 6.36
CA ARG A 204 -0.04 -4.30 6.36
C ARG A 204 0.87 -5.15 5.49
N GLY A 205 1.55 -4.53 4.51
CA GLY A 205 2.47 -5.23 3.61
C GLY A 205 3.67 -5.89 4.31
N LEU A 206 3.91 -5.60 5.59
CA LEU A 206 4.96 -6.29 6.36
C LEU A 206 4.65 -7.78 6.58
N TRP A 207 3.37 -8.15 6.61
CA TRP A 207 2.93 -9.51 6.92
C TRP A 207 2.59 -10.32 5.68
N ALA A 208 2.72 -11.64 5.79
CA ALA A 208 2.13 -12.58 4.85
C ALA A 208 0.58 -12.45 4.84
N PRO A 209 -0.13 -12.96 3.81
CA PRO A 209 -1.59 -12.83 3.70
C PRO A 209 -2.37 -13.21 4.97
N GLU A 210 -2.00 -14.29 5.64
CA GLU A 210 -2.59 -14.76 6.89
C GLU A 210 -2.38 -13.77 8.04
N GLY A 211 -1.19 -13.17 8.14
CA GLY A 211 -0.88 -12.17 9.17
C GLY A 211 -1.60 -10.84 8.93
N GLN A 212 -1.78 -10.46 7.67
CA GLN A 212 -2.62 -9.31 7.29
C GLN A 212 -4.08 -9.52 7.73
N VAL A 213 -4.63 -10.72 7.51
CA VAL A 213 -5.99 -11.07 7.90
C VAL A 213 -6.11 -11.10 9.44
N ALA A 214 -5.15 -11.73 10.12
CA ALA A 214 -5.13 -11.82 11.58
C ALA A 214 -5.05 -10.43 12.24
N GLU A 215 -4.17 -9.54 11.75
CA GLU A 215 -4.02 -8.19 12.26
C GLU A 215 -5.32 -7.38 12.12
N ILE A 216 -5.98 -7.45 10.96
CA ILE A 216 -7.26 -6.76 10.74
C ILE A 216 -8.33 -7.33 11.66
N ALA A 217 -8.43 -8.65 11.80
CA ALA A 217 -9.42 -9.30 12.66
C ALA A 217 -9.29 -8.88 14.12
N VAL A 218 -8.06 -8.76 14.62
CA VAL A 218 -7.78 -8.28 15.97
C VAL A 218 -8.07 -6.80 16.11
N ALA A 219 -7.70 -5.99 15.11
CA ALA A 219 -8.01 -4.56 15.12
C ALA A 219 -9.53 -4.29 15.12
N GLU A 220 -10.31 -5.08 14.36
CA GLU A 220 -11.78 -5.07 14.37
C GLU A 220 -12.33 -5.53 15.74
N HIS A 221 -11.78 -6.61 16.31
CA HIS A 221 -12.17 -7.10 17.63
C HIS A 221 -11.95 -6.02 18.72
N VAL A 222 -10.82 -5.33 18.70
CA VAL A 222 -10.49 -4.24 19.62
C VAL A 222 -11.41 -3.03 19.40
N ALA A 223 -11.67 -2.67 18.13
CA ALA A 223 -12.59 -1.58 17.79
C ALA A 223 -14.04 -1.85 18.25
N ASN A 224 -14.50 -3.09 18.10
CA ASN A 224 -15.83 -3.51 18.57
C ASN A 224 -15.97 -3.46 20.10
N ASN A 225 -14.86 -3.45 20.83
CA ASN A 225 -14.82 -3.25 22.28
C ASN A 225 -14.63 -1.76 22.69
N GLY A 226 -14.77 -0.82 21.74
CA GLY A 226 -14.77 0.63 22.01
C GLY A 226 -13.40 1.29 21.98
N GLU A 227 -12.34 0.55 21.62
CA GLU A 227 -10.99 1.10 21.46
C GLU A 227 -10.75 1.61 20.03
N LYS A 228 -9.67 2.36 19.83
CA LYS A 228 -9.25 2.81 18.50
C LYS A 228 -7.90 2.17 18.16
N PRO A 229 -7.85 1.16 17.27
CA PRO A 229 -6.59 0.56 16.89
C PRO A 229 -5.67 1.60 16.26
N GLN A 230 -4.36 1.48 16.49
CA GLN A 230 -3.32 2.40 16.00
C GLN A 230 -2.54 1.77 14.85
N LEU A 231 -1.98 2.61 13.98
CA LEU A 231 -1.10 2.17 12.90
C LEU A 231 0.17 1.54 13.47
N GLY A 232 0.46 0.31 13.05
CA GLY A 232 1.64 -0.42 13.51
C GLY A 232 1.57 -0.91 14.96
N GLN A 233 0.37 -0.91 15.57
CA GLN A 233 0.15 -1.39 16.94
C GLN A 233 0.46 -2.88 17.12
N PHE A 234 0.26 -3.68 16.08
CA PHE A 234 0.24 -5.13 16.19
C PHE A 234 1.46 -5.77 15.52
N VAL A 235 1.96 -6.81 16.17
CA VAL A 235 3.01 -7.71 15.67
C VAL A 235 2.40 -9.07 15.45
N TRP A 236 2.74 -9.71 14.33
CA TRP A 236 2.23 -11.02 13.95
C TRP A 236 3.32 -12.08 14.03
N GLU A 237 2.93 -13.26 14.51
CA GLU A 237 3.71 -14.49 14.46
C GLU A 237 2.80 -15.65 14.05
N ARG A 238 3.31 -16.56 13.22
CA ARG A 238 2.64 -17.83 12.92
C ARG A 238 2.89 -18.80 14.08
N ILE A 239 1.82 -19.36 14.65
CA ILE A 239 1.90 -20.37 15.73
C ILE A 239 1.10 -21.60 15.34
N ASP A 240 1.79 -22.72 15.09
CA ASP A 240 1.18 -23.96 14.58
C ASP A 240 0.25 -23.66 13.38
N ASP A 241 -1.03 -24.03 13.48
CA ASP A 241 -2.06 -23.77 12.47
C ASP A 241 -2.78 -22.41 12.64
N SER A 242 -2.40 -21.61 13.64
CA SER A 242 -3.01 -20.32 14.00
C SER A 242 -2.10 -19.13 13.77
N SER A 243 -2.61 -17.93 14.03
CA SER A 243 -1.83 -16.68 14.06
C SER A 243 -1.88 -16.05 15.43
N LEU A 244 -0.72 -15.67 15.97
CA LEU A 244 -0.61 -14.88 17.19
C LEU A 244 -0.46 -13.41 16.80
N ILE A 245 -1.33 -12.57 17.34
CA ILE A 245 -1.19 -11.12 17.27
C ILE A 245 -0.90 -10.61 18.66
N THR A 246 0.17 -9.83 18.80
CA THR A 246 0.58 -9.22 20.07
C THR A 246 0.64 -7.70 19.88
N GLU A 247 0.19 -6.94 20.87
CA GLU A 247 0.45 -5.49 20.87
C GLU A 247 1.95 -5.23 20.96
N ALA A 248 2.43 -4.21 20.27
CA ALA A 248 3.83 -3.83 20.28
C ALA A 248 4.34 -3.46 21.69
N SER A 249 3.45 -3.07 22.62
CA SER A 249 3.79 -2.89 24.04
C SER A 249 4.06 -4.20 24.78
N GLY A 250 3.55 -5.33 24.25
CA GLY A 250 3.63 -6.66 24.86
C GLY A 250 2.49 -6.99 25.82
N ASP A 251 1.56 -6.06 26.08
CA ASP A 251 0.59 -6.18 27.18
C ASP A 251 -0.56 -7.15 26.88
N ARG A 252 -0.91 -7.31 25.60
CA ARG A 252 -2.07 -8.11 25.18
C ARG A 252 -1.73 -8.90 23.93
N SER A 253 -2.28 -10.11 23.87
CA SER A 253 -2.19 -10.94 22.66
C SER A 253 -3.50 -11.68 22.39
N TRP A 254 -3.68 -12.05 21.13
CA TRP A 254 -4.83 -12.76 20.61
C TRP A 254 -4.36 -13.89 19.71
N VAL A 255 -5.01 -15.04 19.82
CA VAL A 255 -4.89 -16.14 18.88
C VAL A 255 -6.02 -16.02 17.87
N VAL A 256 -5.68 -16.05 16.60
CA VAL A 256 -6.62 -16.03 15.47
C VAL A 256 -6.55 -17.37 14.76
N THR A 257 -7.67 -18.08 14.71
CA THR A 257 -7.84 -19.27 13.86
C THR A 257 -8.50 -18.87 12.55
N MET A 258 -8.07 -19.48 11.46
CA MET A 258 -8.54 -19.16 10.11
C MET A 258 -8.33 -20.34 9.18
N HIS A 259 -9.09 -20.36 8.09
CA HIS A 259 -8.94 -21.32 7.01
C HIS A 259 -8.78 -20.61 5.65
N GLU A 260 -8.09 -21.26 4.72
CA GLU A 260 -8.03 -20.82 3.33
C GLU A 260 -9.15 -21.50 2.55
N ALA A 261 -9.87 -20.74 1.73
CA ALA A 261 -10.87 -21.26 0.81
C ALA A 261 -10.73 -20.65 -0.59
N GLU A 262 -11.23 -21.38 -1.58
CA GLU A 262 -11.31 -20.92 -2.96
C GLU A 262 -12.41 -19.87 -3.14
N VAL A 263 -12.15 -18.92 -4.03
CA VAL A 263 -13.09 -17.86 -4.40
C VAL A 263 -13.25 -17.88 -5.91
N GLU A 264 -14.42 -18.31 -6.39
CA GLU A 264 -14.72 -18.41 -7.82
C GLU A 264 -15.14 -17.06 -8.40
N GLY A 265 -14.70 -16.77 -9.63
CA GLY A 265 -15.12 -15.59 -10.37
C GLY A 265 -14.17 -14.39 -10.25
N VAL A 266 -12.95 -14.60 -9.75
CA VAL A 266 -11.97 -13.53 -9.54
C VAL A 266 -11.49 -13.03 -10.89
N VAL A 267 -11.68 -11.74 -11.15
CA VAL A 267 -11.16 -11.11 -12.36
C VAL A 267 -9.79 -10.52 -12.05
N ALA A 268 -8.74 -11.22 -12.49
CA ALA A 268 -7.36 -10.91 -12.11
C ALA A 268 -6.79 -9.65 -12.77
N SER A 269 -7.40 -9.12 -13.84
CA SER A 269 -7.05 -7.90 -14.60
C SER A 269 -8.24 -7.46 -15.48
N CYS A 270 -8.38 -6.16 -15.80
CA CYS A 270 -9.48 -5.72 -16.66
C CYS A 270 -9.44 -6.44 -18.02
N GLY A 271 -10.60 -6.90 -18.48
CA GLY A 271 -10.74 -7.67 -19.72
C GLY A 271 -10.31 -9.14 -19.63
N ASN A 272 -9.74 -9.61 -18.51
CA ASN A 272 -9.46 -11.04 -18.34
C ASN A 272 -10.74 -11.81 -17.99
N PRO A 273 -10.84 -13.10 -18.39
CA PRO A 273 -11.91 -13.95 -17.91
C PRO A 273 -11.81 -14.18 -16.39
N PRO A 274 -12.94 -14.48 -15.73
CA PRO A 274 -12.93 -14.86 -14.32
C PRO A 274 -12.14 -16.16 -14.07
N THR A 275 -11.46 -16.24 -12.94
CA THR A 275 -10.67 -17.41 -12.50
C THR A 275 -10.99 -17.76 -11.05
N THR A 276 -10.48 -18.88 -10.56
CA THR A 276 -10.53 -19.23 -9.13
C THR A 276 -9.33 -18.62 -8.41
N GLY A 277 -9.59 -17.85 -7.35
CA GLY A 277 -8.58 -17.35 -6.42
C GLY A 277 -8.63 -18.07 -5.08
N LYS A 278 -7.81 -17.62 -4.13
CA LYS A 278 -7.80 -18.11 -2.75
C LYS A 278 -7.84 -16.93 -1.79
N ALA A 279 -8.51 -17.11 -0.66
CA ALA A 279 -8.57 -16.13 0.42
C ALA A 279 -8.62 -16.80 1.78
N TRP A 280 -8.15 -16.07 2.80
CA TRP A 280 -8.24 -16.48 4.20
C TRP A 280 -9.52 -15.95 4.83
N PHE A 281 -10.18 -16.79 5.62
CA PHE A 281 -11.39 -16.47 6.37
C PHE A 281 -11.16 -16.73 7.85
N VAL A 282 -11.52 -15.75 8.67
CA VAL A 282 -11.34 -15.83 10.13
C VAL A 282 -12.42 -16.72 10.72
N ASP A 283 -12.01 -17.71 11.52
CA ASP A 283 -12.92 -18.58 12.26
C ASP A 283 -13.16 -18.05 13.67
N SER A 284 -12.09 -17.60 14.35
CA SER A 284 -12.20 -17.05 15.70
C SER A 284 -11.06 -16.10 16.04
N VAL A 285 -11.34 -15.16 16.95
CA VAL A 285 -10.34 -14.29 17.59
C VAL A 285 -10.51 -14.44 19.09
N VAL A 286 -9.49 -14.99 19.76
CA VAL A 286 -9.53 -15.27 21.21
C VAL A 286 -8.38 -14.54 21.89
N ARG A 287 -8.71 -13.69 22.87
CA ARG A 287 -7.70 -13.03 23.70
C ARG A 287 -7.00 -14.08 24.58
N ARG A 288 -5.66 -14.11 24.52
CA ARG A 288 -4.86 -14.95 25.41
C ARG A 288 -4.86 -14.30 26.80
N GLN A 289 -5.26 -15.06 27.83
CA GLN A 289 -5.06 -14.61 29.21
C GLN A 289 -3.57 -14.76 29.58
N PRO A 290 -3.03 -13.90 30.46
CA PRO A 290 -1.64 -13.98 30.92
C PRO A 290 -1.28 -15.36 31.48
#